data_AF-A0A850DWM1-F1
#
_entry.id   AF-A0A850DWM1-F1
#
_cell.length_a   1.000
_cell.length_b   1.000
_cell.length_c   1.000
_cell.angle_alpha   90.00
_cell.angle_beta   90.00
_cell.angle_gamma   90.00
#
_symmetry.space_group_name_H-M   'P 1'
#
loop_
_entity.id
_entity.type
_entity.pdbx_description
1 polymer ?
#
loop_
_entity_poly.entity_id
_entity_poly.type
_entity_poly.pdbx_seq_one_letter_code
_entity_poly.pdbx_strand_id
1 'polypeptide(L)' 'MSNHEPGPEPGAAQPIPGPGTVPQAAEPDDVAARTARAESLPLEERADAFAALHDELRTRLESGQQVPRA' A
#
# COMPACT_ATOMS: atom_id res chain seq x y z
N MET A 1 2.12 -14.97 -61.05
CA MET A 1 1.21 -13.97 -60.45
C MET A 1 1.19 -14.28 -58.97
N SER A 2 2.01 -13.57 -58.19
CA SER A 2 2.25 -13.87 -56.78
C SER A 2 1.12 -13.32 -55.91
N ASN A 3 0.71 -14.14 -54.95
CA ASN A 3 -0.31 -13.90 -53.93
C ASN A 3 0.09 -12.69 -53.05
N HIS A 4 -0.81 -11.72 -52.83
CA HIS A 4 -0.64 -10.69 -51.80
C HIS A 4 -1.69 -10.91 -50.70
N GLU A 5 -1.21 -11.16 -49.50
CA GLU A 5 -1.98 -11.44 -48.28
C GLU A 5 -2.78 -10.21 -47.81
N PRO A 6 -3.99 -10.38 -47.24
CA PRO A 6 -4.71 -9.28 -46.59
C PRO A 6 -3.99 -8.88 -45.28
N GLY A 7 -3.87 -7.57 -45.07
CA GLY A 7 -3.14 -6.96 -43.96
C GLY A 7 -3.64 -7.33 -42.54
N PRO A 8 -2.82 -7.06 -41.51
CA PRO A 8 -3.08 -7.49 -40.15
C PRO A 8 -4.30 -6.77 -39.56
N GLU A 9 -5.15 -7.55 -38.90
CA GLU A 9 -6.33 -7.11 -38.17
C GLU A 9 -5.96 -6.08 -37.07
N PRO A 10 -6.79 -5.07 -36.81
CA PRO A 10 -6.58 -4.14 -35.70
C PRO A 10 -6.59 -4.94 -34.39
N GLY A 11 -5.42 -4.93 -33.74
CA GLY A 11 -5.17 -5.66 -32.52
C GLY A 11 -6.29 -5.47 -31.51
N ALA A 12 -6.77 -6.60 -31.00
CA ALA A 12 -7.44 -6.67 -29.72
C ALA A 12 -6.70 -5.75 -28.75
N ALA A 13 -7.38 -4.69 -28.31
CA ALA A 13 -6.90 -3.84 -27.24
C ALA A 13 -6.79 -4.70 -25.98
N GLN A 14 -5.64 -5.34 -25.81
CA GLN A 14 -5.25 -5.89 -24.53
C GLN A 14 -5.18 -4.68 -23.59
N PRO A 15 -5.92 -4.67 -22.47
CA PRO A 15 -5.71 -3.65 -21.48
C PRO A 15 -4.25 -3.77 -21.05
N ILE A 16 -3.50 -2.68 -21.21
CA ILE A 16 -2.18 -2.52 -20.61
C ILE A 16 -2.40 -2.40 -19.09
N PRO A 17 -2.07 -3.40 -18.25
CA PRO A 17 -1.84 -3.14 -16.84
C PRO A 17 -0.67 -2.15 -16.74
N GLY A 18 -1.00 -0.89 -16.48
CA GLY A 18 -0.03 0.13 -16.09
C GLY A 18 0.75 -0.33 -14.85
N PRO A 19 1.92 0.26 -14.60
CA PRO A 19 2.79 -0.17 -13.51
C PRO A 19 2.09 0.08 -12.17
N GLY A 20 1.49 -0.97 -11.62
CA GLY A 20 1.65 -1.40 -10.23
C GLY A 20 1.34 -0.42 -9.10
N THR A 21 0.77 0.76 -9.35
CA THR A 21 0.17 1.56 -8.28
C THR A 21 -1.23 1.03 -8.09
N VAL A 22 -1.32 -0.12 -7.41
CA VAL A 22 -2.45 -0.27 -6.50
C VAL A 22 -2.44 0.99 -5.65
N PRO A 23 -3.53 1.78 -5.59
CA PRO A 23 -3.65 2.70 -4.49
C PRO A 23 -3.61 1.81 -3.26
N GLN A 24 -2.44 1.76 -2.62
CA GLN A 24 -2.27 1.22 -1.29
C GLN A 24 -3.32 1.99 -0.52
N ALA A 25 -4.45 1.33 -0.26
CA ALA A 25 -5.51 1.87 0.54
C ALA A 25 -4.78 2.45 1.74
N ALA A 26 -4.90 3.76 1.91
CA ALA A 26 -4.41 4.42 3.09
C ALA A 26 -5.29 3.85 4.21
N GLU A 27 -4.95 2.64 4.68
CA GLU A 27 -5.76 1.79 5.54
C GLU A 27 -6.08 2.66 6.76
N PRO A 28 -7.33 3.17 6.88
CA PRO A 28 -7.67 4.09 7.95
C PRO A 28 -7.74 3.41 9.33
N ASP A 29 -7.11 2.25 9.46
CA ASP A 29 -7.08 1.42 10.66
C ASP A 29 -5.66 0.95 11.04
N ASP A 30 -4.60 1.35 10.32
CA ASP A 30 -3.27 0.77 10.55
C ASP A 30 -2.63 1.21 11.89
N VAL A 31 -3.06 2.35 12.46
CA VAL A 31 -2.68 2.74 13.83
C VAL A 31 -3.58 2.07 14.86
N ALA A 32 -4.89 2.00 14.60
CA ALA A 32 -5.85 1.37 15.51
C ALA A 32 -5.56 -0.14 15.68
N ALA A 33 -5.34 -0.86 14.59
CA ALA A 33 -4.95 -2.27 14.58
C ALA A 33 -3.61 -2.51 15.29
N ARG A 34 -2.61 -1.63 15.09
CA ARG A 34 -1.31 -1.72 15.77
C ARG A 34 -1.44 -1.48 17.27
N THR A 35 -2.24 -0.51 17.69
CA THR A 35 -2.53 -0.25 19.10
C THR A 35 -3.25 -1.45 19.74
N ALA A 36 -4.26 -2.02 19.08
CA ALA A 36 -4.98 -3.20 19.57
C ALA A 36 -4.05 -4.43 19.71
N ARG A 37 -3.08 -4.59 18.79
CA ARG A 37 -2.04 -5.62 18.92
C ARG A 37 -1.15 -5.37 20.12
N ALA A 38 -0.68 -4.15 20.34
CA ALA A 38 0.14 -3.81 21.50
C ALA A 38 -0.62 -4.08 22.82
N GLU A 39 -1.90 -3.74 22.88
CA GLU A 39 -2.75 -4.02 24.05
C GLU A 39 -3.01 -5.52 24.28
N SER A 40 -2.88 -6.36 23.26
CA SER A 40 -3.06 -7.80 23.40
C SER A 40 -1.84 -8.51 23.99
N LEU A 41 -0.70 -7.83 24.09
CA LEU A 41 0.53 -8.38 24.68
C LEU A 41 0.46 -8.42 26.22
N PRO A 42 1.29 -9.26 26.88
CA PRO A 42 1.52 -9.22 28.31
C PRO A 42 1.92 -7.81 28.79
N LEU A 43 1.53 -7.46 30.02
CA LEU A 43 1.69 -6.10 30.54
C LEU A 43 3.14 -5.61 30.48
N GLU A 44 4.09 -6.50 30.77
CA GLU A 44 5.53 -6.24 30.70
C GLU A 44 6.01 -5.88 29.28
N GLU A 45 5.35 -6.38 28.23
CA GLU A 45 5.74 -6.14 26.82
C GLU A 45 5.00 -4.94 26.19
N ARG A 46 3.90 -4.48 26.81
CA ARG A 46 3.09 -3.39 26.25
C ARG A 46 3.88 -2.10 26.12
N ALA A 47 4.69 -1.76 27.12
CA ALA A 47 5.44 -0.52 27.15
C ALA A 47 6.42 -0.43 25.96
N ASP A 48 7.16 -1.50 25.68
CA ASP A 48 8.08 -1.59 24.55
C ASP A 48 7.33 -1.52 23.21
N ALA A 49 6.19 -2.22 23.09
CA ALA A 49 5.38 -2.18 21.88
C ALA A 49 4.81 -0.77 21.59
N PHE A 50 4.37 -0.05 22.63
CA PHE A 50 3.92 1.33 22.50
C PHE A 50 5.08 2.29 22.20
N ALA A 51 6.26 2.08 22.78
CA ALA A 51 7.45 2.87 22.48
C ALA A 51 7.86 2.73 21.01
N ALA A 52 7.87 1.51 20.48
CA ALA A 52 8.13 1.24 19.07
C ALA A 52 7.09 1.92 18.16
N LEU A 53 5.80 1.78 18.47
CA LEU A 53 4.73 2.44 17.70
C LEU A 53 4.88 3.96 17.70
N HIS A 54 5.25 4.54 18.85
CA HIS A 54 5.50 5.98 18.96
C HIS A 54 6.70 6.45 18.12
N ASP A 55 7.79 5.68 18.08
CA ASP A 55 8.97 5.97 17.27
C ASP A 55 8.65 5.92 15.76
N GLU A 56 7.88 4.92 15.33
CA GLU A 56 7.41 4.83 13.95
C GLU A 56 6.53 6.01 13.55
N LEU A 57 5.60 6.42 14.43
CA LEU A 57 4.75 7.59 14.21
C LEU A 57 5.57 8.87 14.12
N ARG A 58 6.57 9.02 14.99
CA ARG A 58 7.50 10.14 14.96
C ARG A 58 8.25 10.19 13.63
N THR A 59 8.88 9.08 13.24
CA THR A 59 9.62 8.94 11.98
C THR A 59 8.75 9.30 10.78
N ARG A 60 7.48 8.85 10.77
CA ARG A 60 6.53 9.16 9.70
C ARG A 60 6.22 10.67 9.61
N LEU A 61 6.01 11.32 10.76
CA LEU A 61 5.76 12.76 10.83
C LEU A 61 6.99 13.57 10.40
N GLU A 62 8.19 13.17 10.85
CA GLU A 62 9.46 13.80 10.48
C GLU A 62 9.74 13.64 8.97
N SER A 63 9.38 12.50 8.38
CA SER A 63 9.53 12.23 6.94
C SER A 63 8.47 12.93 6.08
N GLY A 64 7.48 13.58 6.68
CA GLY A 64 6.39 14.25 5.97
C GLY A 64 5.43 13.30 5.24
N GLN A 65 5.45 12.00 5.57
CA GLN A 65 4.55 10.99 4.98
C GLN A 65 3.17 11.12 5.62
N GLN A 66 2.38 12.06 5.10
CA GLN A 66 1.00 12.28 5.54
C GLN A 66 0.13 11.19 4.92
N VAL A 67 -0.57 10.43 5.77
CA VAL A 67 -1.63 9.55 5.29
C VAL A 67 -2.71 10.48 4.71
N PRO A 68 -3.06 10.36 3.41
CA PRO A 68 -4.09 11.21 2.83
C PRO A 68 -5.39 11.00 3.61
N ARG A 69 -5.84 12.06 4.26
CA ARG A 69 -7.09 12.06 5.01
C ARG A 69 -8.23 12.08 4.00
N ALA A 70 -8.87 10.92 3.80
CA ALA A 70 -10.08 10.78 2.99
C ALA A 70 -11.29 11.43 3.68
#